data_AF-A0A2P4Q9Y4-F1
#
_entry.id   AF-A0A2P4Q9Y4-F1
#
_cell.length_a   1.000
_cell.length_b   1.000
_cell.length_c   1.000
_cell.angle_alpha   90.00
_cell.angle_beta   90.00
_cell.angle_gamma   90.00
#
_symmetry.space_group_name_H-M   'P 1'
#
loop_
_entity.id
_entity.type
_entity.pdbx_description
1 polymer ?
#
loop_
_entity_poly.entity_id
_entity_poly.type
_entity_poly.pdbx_seq_one_letter_code
_entity_poly.pdbx_strand_id
1 'polypeptide(L)'
;MVQSKISGAINFVLVFTLLIGLVGRVSAHGILLSPTPRLPYGQNVTDIIAKVSNPTKEFPCGIAGDSPGPVTTYKPGEKILIAYNRTITHGGDCLMQISRYGDKYDKDFKTFENLGPCGMEKGLFTAFVEVPHDECDNKDCVMRFRWDDDAGNNYLYCVNVRIKKYPDCWDSKRRRSIGTTRRALKN
;
A
#
# COMPACT_ATOMS: atom_id res chain seq x y z
N MET A 1 -27.19 9.73 27.44
CA MET A 1 -25.96 9.00 27.82
C MET A 1 -25.48 8.21 26.60
N VAL A 2 -24.51 8.74 25.85
CA VAL A 2 -23.84 8.00 24.76
C VAL A 2 -22.36 7.96 25.12
N GLN A 3 -22.02 7.03 26.01
CA GLN A 3 -20.65 6.79 26.43
C GLN A 3 -20.14 5.51 25.78
N SER A 4 -19.06 5.66 25.03
CA SER A 4 -18.00 4.67 24.83
C SER A 4 -18.36 3.34 24.16
N LYS A 5 -18.52 3.35 22.83
CA LYS A 5 -18.16 2.20 21.99
C LYS A 5 -16.94 2.45 21.09
N ILE A 6 -16.55 3.71 20.90
CA ILE A 6 -15.45 4.12 20.02
C ILE A 6 -14.08 3.94 20.70
N SER A 7 -14.02 4.02 22.03
CA SER A 7 -12.77 3.90 22.80
C SER A 7 -12.16 2.48 22.76
N GLY A 8 -12.98 1.43 22.70
CA GLY A 8 -12.49 0.04 22.70
C GLY A 8 -11.79 -0.37 21.39
N ALA A 9 -12.29 0.07 20.24
CA ALA A 9 -11.72 -0.28 18.93
C ALA A 9 -10.38 0.43 18.69
N ILE A 10 -10.26 1.69 19.11
CA ILE A 10 -9.02 2.46 19.02
C ILE A 10 -7.93 1.83 19.88
N ASN A 11 -8.27 1.44 21.11
CA ASN A 11 -7.34 0.74 22.00
C ASN A 11 -6.91 -0.61 21.43
N PHE A 12 -7.80 -1.36 20.77
CA PHE A 12 -7.44 -2.65 20.18
C PHE A 12 -6.51 -2.52 18.98
N VAL A 13 -6.74 -1.55 18.09
CA VAL A 13 -5.86 -1.28 16.93
C VAL A 13 -4.49 -0.79 17.38
N LEU A 14 -4.43 0.08 18.39
CA LEU A 14 -3.17 0.56 19.00
C LEU A 14 -2.40 -0.57 19.67
N VAL A 15 -3.08 -1.43 20.45
CA VAL A 15 -2.44 -2.57 21.12
C VAL A 15 -1.95 -3.60 20.10
N PHE A 16 -2.73 -3.87 19.04
CA PHE A 16 -2.33 -4.81 17.99
C PHE A 16 -1.15 -4.29 17.16
N THR A 17 -1.11 -2.99 16.86
CA THR A 17 0.05 -2.34 16.20
C THR A 17 1.28 -2.33 17.10
N LEU A 18 1.12 -2.10 18.41
CA LEU A 18 2.23 -2.16 19.38
C LEU A 18 2.79 -3.58 19.51
N LEU A 19 1.93 -4.60 19.53
CA LEU A 19 2.32 -6.00 19.64
C LEU A 19 3.06 -6.48 18.38
N ILE A 20 2.65 -6.06 17.18
CA ILE A 20 3.41 -6.32 15.95
C ILE A 20 4.76 -5.59 15.99
N GLY A 21 4.81 -4.37 16.54
CA GLY A 21 6.04 -3.60 16.71
C GLY A 21 7.05 -4.24 17.65
N LEU A 22 6.61 -4.99 18.67
CA LEU A 22 7.48 -5.64 19.66
C LEU A 22 8.17 -6.92 19.16
N VAL A 23 7.55 -7.65 18.22
CA VAL A 23 8.13 -8.89 17.65
C VAL A 23 9.22 -8.60 16.59
N GLY A 24 9.33 -7.35 16.13
CA GLY A 24 10.28 -6.93 15.09
C GLY A 24 11.75 -6.75 15.52
N ARG A 25 12.20 -7.28 16.66
CA ARG A 25 13.62 -7.20 17.10
C ARG A 25 14.52 -8.31 16.55
N VAL A 26 14.18 -8.86 15.40
CA VAL A 26 15.11 -9.58 14.52
C VAL A 26 15.68 -8.57 13.53
N SER A 27 16.86 -8.82 12.97
CA SER A 27 17.60 -7.98 12.00
C SER A 27 16.78 -7.62 10.74
N ALA A 28 15.74 -6.80 10.90
CA ALA A 28 14.73 -6.45 9.92
C ALA A 28 14.82 -4.94 9.68
N HIS A 29 15.43 -4.53 8.57
CA HIS A 29 15.86 -3.16 8.34
C HIS A 29 14.68 -2.17 8.14
N GLY A 30 13.57 -2.60 7.53
CA GLY A 30 12.29 -1.90 7.63
C GLY A 30 11.13 -2.67 6.98
N ILE A 31 9.88 -2.21 7.10
CA ILE A 31 8.71 -2.88 6.51
C ILE A 31 7.60 -1.88 6.19
N LEU A 32 7.02 -1.98 4.98
CA LEU A 32 5.83 -1.21 4.64
C LEU A 32 4.61 -1.77 5.39
N LEU A 33 3.93 -0.91 6.15
CA LEU A 33 2.73 -1.22 6.91
C LEU A 33 1.46 -0.75 6.20
N SER A 34 1.54 0.39 5.52
CA SER A 34 0.44 0.96 4.74
C SER A 34 0.95 1.61 3.45
N PRO A 35 0.30 1.37 2.30
CA PRO A 35 -0.72 0.36 2.07
C PRO A 35 -0.20 -1.06 2.32
N THR A 36 -1.09 -2.03 2.56
CA THR A 36 -0.67 -3.42 2.83
C THR A 36 0.09 -3.98 1.63
N PRO A 37 1.40 -4.27 1.76
CA PRO A 37 2.18 -4.77 0.65
C PRO A 37 1.90 -6.24 0.40
N ARG A 38 2.38 -6.73 -0.75
CA ARG A 38 2.62 -8.15 -0.95
C ARG A 38 3.64 -8.63 0.08
N LEU A 39 3.41 -9.84 0.57
CA LEU A 39 4.34 -10.56 1.41
C LEU A 39 4.64 -11.91 0.74
N PRO A 40 5.86 -12.44 0.84
CA PRO A 40 6.19 -13.76 0.36
C PRO A 40 5.37 -14.80 1.12
N TYR A 41 5.06 -15.91 0.45
CA TYR A 41 4.45 -17.04 1.11
C TYR A 41 5.44 -17.73 2.06
N GLY A 42 4.96 -18.06 3.25
CA GLY A 42 5.72 -18.80 4.24
C GLY A 42 4.82 -19.29 5.36
N GLN A 43 5.26 -20.33 6.06
CA GLN A 43 4.53 -20.83 7.23
C GLN A 43 4.91 -20.10 8.52
N ASN A 44 6.05 -19.40 8.53
CA ASN A 44 6.55 -18.67 9.69
C ASN A 44 6.53 -17.15 9.42
N VAL A 45 5.71 -16.42 10.17
CA VAL A 45 5.54 -14.96 10.05
C VAL A 45 6.85 -14.22 10.33
N THR A 46 7.66 -14.71 11.27
CA THR A 46 8.94 -14.08 11.62
C THR A 46 9.92 -14.15 10.47
N ASP A 47 9.98 -15.28 9.76
CA ASP A 47 10.86 -15.45 8.60
C ASP A 47 10.40 -14.60 7.41
N ILE A 48 9.08 -14.47 7.22
CA ILE A 48 8.50 -13.57 6.22
C ILE A 48 8.94 -12.14 6.49
N ILE A 49 8.75 -11.66 7.73
CA ILE A 49 9.11 -10.29 8.14
C ILE A 49 10.61 -10.07 7.94
N ALA A 50 11.47 -10.98 8.43
CA ALA A 50 12.91 -10.86 8.27
C ALA A 50 13.33 -10.75 6.79
N LYS A 51 12.72 -11.55 5.91
CA LYS A 51 13.01 -11.55 4.47
C LYS A 51 12.56 -10.26 3.78
N VAL A 52 11.31 -9.83 3.97
CA VAL A 52 10.79 -8.61 3.31
C VAL A 52 11.43 -7.35 3.86
N SER A 53 12.00 -7.44 5.05
CA SER A 53 12.69 -6.32 5.66
C SER A 53 14.12 -6.14 5.22
N ASN A 54 14.66 -7.04 4.40
CA ASN A 54 16.00 -6.88 3.85
C ASN A 54 15.97 -6.20 2.47
N PRO A 55 17.01 -5.41 2.15
CA PRO A 55 17.09 -4.77 0.87
C PRO A 55 17.38 -5.76 -0.25
N THR A 56 17.01 -5.40 -1.48
CA THR A 56 17.31 -6.17 -2.68
C THR A 56 17.28 -5.30 -3.93
N LYS A 57 18.13 -5.60 -4.91
CA LYS A 57 18.16 -4.97 -6.23
C LYS A 57 17.74 -5.90 -7.37
N GLU A 58 17.44 -7.16 -7.04
CA GLU A 58 17.24 -8.20 -8.04
C GLU A 58 15.84 -8.15 -8.63
N PHE A 59 14.84 -7.81 -7.81
CA PHE A 59 13.43 -7.90 -8.19
C PHE A 59 12.70 -6.56 -7.98
N PRO A 60 11.90 -6.10 -8.95
CA PRO A 60 11.19 -4.83 -8.83
C PRO A 60 10.21 -4.76 -7.64
N CYS A 61 9.69 -5.90 -7.18
CA CYS A 61 8.82 -6.02 -6.01
C CYS A 61 9.50 -6.58 -4.77
N GLY A 62 10.84 -6.54 -4.74
CA GLY A 62 11.64 -7.18 -3.72
C GLY A 62 11.39 -8.69 -3.62
N ILE A 63 11.70 -9.29 -2.47
CA ILE A 63 11.61 -10.74 -2.27
C ILE A 63 10.18 -11.29 -2.32
N ALA A 64 9.16 -10.42 -2.21
CA ALA A 64 7.76 -10.81 -2.35
C ALA A 64 7.42 -11.24 -3.79
N GLY A 65 8.18 -10.75 -4.78
CA GLY A 65 8.04 -11.10 -6.20
C GLY A 65 6.57 -11.08 -6.66
N ASP A 66 6.16 -12.17 -7.32
CA ASP A 66 4.83 -12.36 -7.91
C ASP A 66 3.77 -12.84 -6.90
N SER A 67 4.02 -12.73 -5.59
CA SER A 67 3.04 -13.13 -4.57
C SER A 67 1.70 -12.40 -4.78
N PRO A 68 0.56 -13.11 -4.81
CA PRO A 68 -0.76 -12.52 -5.00
C PRO A 68 -1.23 -11.90 -3.67
N GLY A 69 -0.61 -10.78 -3.32
CA GLY A 69 -1.02 -9.96 -2.18
C GLY A 69 -2.42 -9.35 -2.36
N PRO A 70 -2.97 -8.74 -1.30
CA PRO A 70 -4.30 -8.14 -1.33
C PRO A 70 -4.40 -7.02 -2.38
N VAL A 71 -5.55 -6.94 -3.04
CA VAL A 71 -5.85 -5.87 -4.01
C VAL A 71 -6.62 -4.76 -3.29
N THR A 72 -6.07 -3.54 -3.27
CA THR A 72 -6.73 -2.37 -2.69
C THR A 72 -7.31 -1.47 -3.78
N THR A 73 -8.55 -1.00 -3.62
CA THR A 73 -9.20 -0.13 -4.61
C THR A 73 -9.24 1.32 -4.11
N TYR A 74 -8.77 2.25 -4.95
CA TYR A 74 -8.75 3.68 -4.69
C TYR A 74 -9.52 4.46 -5.77
N LYS A 75 -10.00 5.65 -5.41
CA LYS A 75 -10.42 6.68 -6.37
C LYS A 75 -9.19 7.34 -6.99
N PRO A 76 -9.28 7.77 -8.25
CA PRO A 76 -8.43 8.83 -8.78
C PRO A 76 -8.27 10.00 -7.81
N GLY A 77 -7.02 10.38 -7.49
CA GLY A 77 -6.72 11.49 -6.58
C GLY A 77 -7.03 11.23 -5.10
N GLU A 78 -7.32 9.99 -4.71
CA GLU A 78 -7.58 9.67 -3.29
C GLU A 78 -6.32 9.88 -2.45
N LYS A 79 -6.45 10.55 -1.30
CA LYS A 79 -5.37 10.66 -0.32
C LYS A 79 -5.23 9.38 0.48
N ILE A 80 -4.06 8.77 0.46
CA ILE A 80 -3.75 7.52 1.17
C ILE A 80 -2.60 7.73 2.16
N LEU A 81 -2.60 6.92 3.23
CA LEU A 81 -1.52 6.89 4.22
C LEU A 81 -0.42 5.93 3.76
N ILE A 82 0.80 6.44 3.72
CA ILE A 82 2.03 5.65 3.65
C ILE A 82 2.60 5.51 5.06
N ALA A 83 2.90 4.29 5.50
CA ALA A 83 3.49 4.01 6.80
C ALA A 83 4.54 2.90 6.67
N TYR A 84 5.79 3.14 7.07
CA TYR A 84 6.94 2.27 6.71
C TYR A 84 7.86 1.87 7.88
N ASN A 85 7.47 1.18 8.95
CA ASN A 85 8.36 1.01 10.12
C ASN A 85 9.84 0.59 9.83
N ARG A 86 10.83 1.34 10.35
CA ARG A 86 12.28 1.12 10.13
C ARG A 86 12.98 0.78 11.44
N THR A 87 14.00 -0.07 11.40
CA THR A 87 14.85 -0.36 12.57
C THR A 87 16.30 0.12 12.41
N ILE A 88 16.65 0.57 11.20
CA ILE A 88 17.94 1.14 10.84
C ILE A 88 17.82 2.60 10.40
N THR A 89 18.95 3.28 10.33
CA THR A 89 19.04 4.67 9.89
C THR A 89 20.05 4.80 8.77
N HIS A 90 19.56 5.05 7.56
CA HIS A 90 20.35 5.45 6.40
C HIS A 90 19.63 6.64 5.76
N GLY A 91 20.37 7.53 5.08
CA GLY A 91 19.72 8.60 4.33
C GLY A 91 19.01 8.08 3.08
N GLY A 92 18.70 8.98 2.17
CA GLY A 92 18.01 8.66 0.93
C GLY A 92 16.49 8.85 0.99
N ASP A 93 15.92 9.05 -0.20
CA ASP A 93 14.52 9.39 -0.38
C ASP A 93 13.64 8.14 -0.48
N CYS A 94 12.43 8.26 0.06
CA CYS A 94 11.36 7.34 -0.22
C CYS A 94 10.52 7.82 -1.40
N LEU A 95 10.19 6.91 -2.30
CA LEU A 95 9.43 7.17 -3.51
C LEU A 95 8.16 6.30 -3.51
N MET A 96 7.07 6.89 -3.96
CA MET A 96 5.91 6.13 -4.42
C MET A 96 5.90 6.07 -5.93
N GLN A 97 5.74 4.86 -6.44
CA GLN A 97 5.79 4.56 -7.86
C GLN A 97 4.60 3.71 -8.26
N ILE A 98 4.25 3.74 -9.54
CA ILE A 98 3.18 2.92 -10.09
C ILE A 98 3.61 2.34 -11.43
N SER A 99 3.26 1.08 -11.67
CA SER A 99 3.25 0.46 -12.98
C SER A 99 1.82 0.12 -13.39
N ARG A 100 1.52 0.36 -14.65
CA ARG A 100 0.24 0.01 -15.29
C ARG A 100 0.36 -1.23 -16.19
N TYR A 101 1.56 -1.79 -16.29
CA TYR A 101 1.93 -2.85 -17.23
C TYR A 101 2.48 -4.10 -16.52
N GLY A 102 2.33 -4.16 -15.19
CA GLY A 102 2.86 -5.22 -14.35
C GLY A 102 4.19 -4.85 -13.71
N ASP A 103 4.80 -5.81 -13.07
CA ASP A 103 5.92 -5.65 -12.14
C ASP A 103 7.19 -6.40 -12.57
N LYS A 104 7.16 -6.96 -13.78
CA LYS A 104 8.27 -7.77 -14.30
C LYS A 104 9.57 -6.97 -14.45
N TYR A 105 9.48 -5.67 -14.77
CA TYR A 105 10.66 -4.85 -15.03
C TYR A 105 10.65 -3.55 -14.22
N ASP A 106 11.79 -3.18 -13.64
CA ASP A 106 11.94 -1.97 -12.82
C ASP A 106 11.57 -0.70 -13.59
N LYS A 107 11.90 -0.66 -14.90
CA LYS A 107 11.65 0.47 -15.80
C LYS A 107 10.16 0.81 -16.01
N ASP A 108 9.28 -0.14 -15.73
CA ASP A 108 7.82 0.02 -15.92
C ASP A 108 7.20 0.84 -14.77
N PHE A 109 7.89 0.91 -13.63
CA PHE A 109 7.50 1.76 -12.52
C PHE A 109 7.87 3.22 -12.78
N LYS A 110 6.89 4.11 -12.65
CA LYS A 110 7.06 5.55 -12.71
C LYS A 110 6.79 6.17 -11.35
N THR A 111 7.70 7.02 -10.89
CA THR A 111 7.49 7.82 -9.69
C THR A 111 6.33 8.78 -9.90
N PHE A 112 5.37 8.76 -8.98
CA PHE A 112 4.28 9.73 -8.93
C PHE A 112 4.36 10.62 -7.68
N GLU A 113 5.11 10.23 -6.65
CA GLU A 113 5.35 11.04 -5.46
C GLU A 113 6.77 10.79 -4.93
N ASN A 114 7.48 11.86 -4.55
CA ASN A 114 8.70 11.77 -3.74
C ASN A 114 8.35 12.19 -2.30
N LEU A 115 8.53 11.28 -1.35
CA LEU A 115 8.21 11.50 0.07
C LEU A 115 9.35 12.16 0.85
N GLY A 116 10.47 12.42 0.19
CA GLY A 116 11.68 12.96 0.78
C GLY A 116 12.41 11.96 1.69
N PRO A 117 13.32 12.47 2.54
CA PRO A 117 14.19 11.63 3.36
C PRO A 117 13.37 10.91 4.44
N CYS A 118 13.33 9.59 4.37
CA CYS A 118 12.44 8.76 5.19
C CYS A 118 13.17 7.78 6.11
N GLY A 119 14.50 7.65 5.96
CA GLY A 119 15.36 6.75 6.73
C GLY A 119 16.24 7.43 7.78
N MET A 120 16.08 8.75 7.97
CA MET A 120 16.92 9.53 8.89
C MET A 120 16.74 9.15 10.37
N GLU A 121 15.61 8.53 10.71
CA GLU A 121 15.26 8.12 12.08
C GLU A 121 14.69 6.71 12.11
N LYS A 122 14.89 6.01 13.23
CA LYS A 122 14.24 4.72 13.49
C LYS A 122 12.77 4.91 13.83
N GLY A 123 11.98 3.88 13.54
CA GLY A 123 10.57 3.82 13.91
C GLY A 123 9.63 4.21 12.77
N LEU A 124 8.54 4.89 13.12
CA LEU A 124 7.43 5.13 12.22
C LEU A 124 7.45 6.56 11.62
N PHE A 125 8.05 6.73 10.46
CA PHE A 125 7.64 7.69 9.45
C PHE A 125 6.35 7.30 8.73
N THR A 126 5.57 8.34 8.49
CA THR A 126 4.28 8.33 7.79
C THR A 126 4.20 9.52 6.84
N ALA A 127 3.52 9.36 5.71
CA ALA A 127 3.22 10.43 4.77
C ALA A 127 1.81 10.26 4.20
N PHE A 128 1.17 11.35 3.79
CA PHE A 128 -0.06 11.29 3.00
C PHE A 128 0.27 11.61 1.55
N VAL A 129 -0.22 10.79 0.63
CA VAL A 129 0.04 10.93 -0.81
C VAL A 129 -1.25 10.84 -1.59
N GLU A 130 -1.33 11.55 -2.71
CA GLU A 130 -2.46 11.43 -3.63
C GLU A 130 -2.19 10.30 -4.63
N VAL A 131 -3.15 9.38 -4.73
CA VAL A 131 -3.15 8.32 -5.75
C VAL A 131 -3.28 8.97 -7.13
N PRO A 132 -2.58 8.46 -8.18
CA PRO A 132 -2.67 9.01 -9.52
C PRO A 132 -4.12 9.23 -10.01
N HIS A 133 -4.34 10.33 -10.73
CA HIS A 133 -5.66 10.68 -11.24
C HIS A 133 -6.12 9.82 -12.43
N ASP A 134 -5.23 9.15 -13.16
CA ASP A 134 -5.67 8.29 -14.27
C ASP A 134 -6.02 6.89 -13.78
N GLU A 135 -7.14 6.37 -14.29
CA GLU A 135 -7.65 5.05 -13.94
C GLU A 135 -6.69 3.92 -14.33
N CYS A 136 -6.69 2.89 -13.51
CA CYS A 136 -5.87 1.71 -13.60
C CYS A 136 -6.67 0.53 -13.02
N ASP A 137 -7.72 0.10 -13.73
CA ASP A 137 -8.62 -0.99 -13.32
C ASP A 137 -8.27 -2.31 -14.02
N ASN A 138 -7.02 -2.74 -13.90
CA ASN A 138 -6.55 -4.00 -14.48
C ASN A 138 -5.59 -4.73 -13.53
N LYS A 139 -5.39 -6.04 -13.73
CA LYS A 139 -4.57 -6.91 -12.87
C LYS A 139 -3.09 -6.56 -12.80
N ASP A 140 -2.61 -5.82 -13.78
CA ASP A 140 -1.22 -5.42 -13.93
C ASP A 140 -0.95 -4.05 -13.27
N CYS A 141 -1.94 -3.49 -12.57
CA CYS A 141 -1.82 -2.26 -11.80
C CYS A 141 -1.18 -2.50 -10.43
N VAL A 142 0.06 -2.02 -10.28
CA VAL A 142 0.88 -2.25 -9.10
C VAL A 142 1.49 -0.92 -8.64
N MET A 143 1.22 -0.55 -7.38
CA MET A 143 1.98 0.51 -6.71
C MET A 143 3.21 -0.07 -6.04
N ARG A 144 4.26 0.74 -5.93
CA ARG A 144 5.48 0.36 -5.25
C ARG A 144 5.96 1.48 -4.34
N PHE A 145 6.23 1.13 -3.09
CA PHE A 145 7.10 1.90 -2.23
C PHE A 145 8.55 1.51 -2.51
N ARG A 146 9.41 2.50 -2.67
CA ARG A 146 10.84 2.32 -2.89
C ARG A 146 11.62 3.26 -1.97
N TRP A 147 12.55 2.73 -1.18
CA TRP A 147 13.56 3.51 -0.50
C TRP A 147 14.92 3.12 -1.05
N ASP A 148 15.55 4.04 -1.76
CA ASP A 148 16.95 3.92 -2.16
C ASP A 148 17.78 4.62 -1.09
N ASP A 149 18.45 3.84 -0.25
CA ASP A 149 19.26 4.41 0.82
C ASP A 149 20.63 4.88 0.34
N ASP A 150 21.25 5.78 1.10
CA ASP A 150 22.57 6.33 0.76
C ASP A 150 23.71 5.29 0.84
N ALA A 151 23.46 4.13 1.44
CA ALA A 151 24.39 2.99 1.46
C ALA A 151 24.27 2.14 0.18
N GLY A 152 23.38 2.53 -0.75
CA GLY A 152 23.14 1.84 -2.00
C GLY A 152 22.30 0.58 -1.82
N ASN A 153 21.42 0.51 -0.81
CA ASN A 153 20.44 -0.54 -0.64
C ASN A 153 19.06 -0.08 -1.11
N ASN A 154 18.24 -1.03 -1.60
CA ASN A 154 16.91 -0.72 -2.08
C ASN A 154 15.87 -1.53 -1.29
N TYR A 155 14.93 -0.84 -0.66
CA TYR A 155 13.79 -1.46 0.02
C TYR A 155 12.54 -1.30 -0.85
N LEU A 156 12.03 -2.42 -1.34
CA LEU A 156 11.00 -2.45 -2.38
C LEU A 156 9.77 -3.21 -1.89
N TYR A 157 8.61 -2.54 -1.91
CA TYR A 157 7.34 -3.15 -1.51
C TYR A 157 6.26 -2.86 -2.55
N CYS A 158 5.79 -3.90 -3.23
CA CYS A 158 4.68 -3.79 -4.16
C CYS A 158 3.33 -3.96 -3.46
N VAL A 159 2.33 -3.24 -3.96
CA VAL A 159 0.95 -3.24 -3.50
C VAL A 159 0.08 -3.46 -4.74
N ASN A 160 -0.77 -4.48 -4.71
CA ASN A 160 -1.75 -4.68 -5.78
C ASN A 160 -2.86 -3.66 -5.63
N VAL A 161 -3.15 -2.92 -6.69
CA VAL A 161 -4.14 -1.85 -6.62
C VAL A 161 -5.13 -1.90 -7.78
N ARG A 162 -6.23 -1.17 -7.60
CA ARG A 162 -7.13 -0.73 -8.66
C ARG A 162 -7.41 0.74 -8.44
N ILE A 163 -7.25 1.55 -9.48
CA ILE A 163 -7.63 2.97 -9.45
C ILE A 163 -8.82 3.12 -10.37
N LYS A 164 -10.00 3.40 -9.83
CA LYS A 164 -11.20 3.54 -10.65
C LYS A 164 -12.21 4.49 -10.03
N LYS A 165 -12.97 5.16 -10.89
CA LYS A 165 -14.15 5.89 -10.42
C LYS A 165 -15.13 4.89 -9.81
N TYR A 166 -15.54 5.15 -8.57
CA TYR A 166 -16.73 4.50 -8.06
C TYR A 166 -17.91 5.01 -8.88
N PRO A 167 -18.87 4.16 -9.26
CA PRO A 167 -20.14 4.68 -9.76
C PRO A 167 -20.72 5.56 -8.66
N ASP A 168 -20.93 6.84 -8.95
CA ASP A 168 -21.51 7.76 -7.99
C ASP A 168 -22.83 7.15 -7.49
N CYS A 169 -23.07 7.20 -6.18
CA CYS A 169 -24.34 6.73 -5.61
C CYS A 169 -25.53 7.38 -6.32
N TRP A 170 -25.36 8.62 -6.81
CA TRP A 170 -26.29 9.33 -7.66
C TRP A 170 -26.52 8.68 -9.04
N ASP A 171 -25.46 8.29 -9.74
CA ASP A 171 -25.57 7.60 -11.02
C ASP A 171 -26.17 6.20 -10.89
N SER A 172 -25.87 5.50 -9.79
CA SER A 172 -26.47 4.19 -9.50
C SER A 172 -27.99 4.30 -9.24
N LYS A 173 -28.44 5.35 -8.53
CA LYS A 173 -29.87 5.66 -8.32
C LYS A 173 -30.54 6.10 -9.62
N ARG A 174 -29.88 6.93 -10.43
CA ARG A 174 -30.37 7.38 -11.74
C ARG A 174 -30.58 6.22 -12.70
N ARG A 175 -29.62 5.30 -12.83
CA ARG A 175 -29.77 4.09 -13.66
C ARG A 175 -30.91 3.19 -13.20
N ARG A 176 -31.08 3.00 -11.88
CA ARG A 176 -32.23 2.25 -11.33
C ARG A 176 -33.57 2.91 -11.65
N SER A 177 -33.66 4.24 -11.56
CA SER A 177 -34.88 4.99 -11.90
C SER A 177 -35.23 4.88 -13.39
N ILE A 178 -34.26 5.04 -14.30
CA ILE A 178 -34.49 4.93 -15.75
C ILE A 178 -34.88 3.51 -16.15
N GLY A 179 -34.29 2.49 -15.51
CA GLY A 179 -34.64 1.10 -15.74
C GLY A 179 -36.06 0.72 -15.26
N THR A 180 -36.54 1.35 -14.19
CA THR A 180 -37.92 1.15 -13.71
C THR A 180 -38.94 1.87 -14.58
N THR A 181 -38.66 3.10 -15.02
CA THR A 181 -39.58 3.85 -15.91
C THR A 181 -39.73 3.18 -17.28
N ARG A 182 -38.65 2.63 -17.86
CA ARG A 182 -38.73 1.91 -19.15
C ARG A 182 -39.50 0.59 -19.08
N ARG A 183 -39.57 -0.04 -17.91
CA ARG A 183 -40.33 -1.29 -17.70
C ARG A 183 -41.82 -0.98 -17.48
N ALA A 184 -42.14 0.15 -16.86
CA ALA A 184 -43.51 0.61 -16.65
C ALA A 184 -44.19 1.14 -17.92
N LEU A 185 -43.43 1.60 -18.92
CA LEU A 185 -43.97 2.07 -20.21
C LEU A 185 -44.11 0.97 -21.28
N LYS A 186 -43.84 -0.29 -20.92
CA LYS A 186 -43.96 -1.46 -21.82
C LYS A 186 -45.07 -2.43 -21.42
N ASN A 187 -45.86 -2.08 -20.41
CA ASN A 187 -47.11 -2.73 -20.03
C ASN A 187 -48.26 -1.74 -20.22
#